data_AF-A0A2E7NXS9-F1
#
_entry.id   AF-A0A2E7NXS9-F1
#
_cell.length_a   1.000
_cell.length_b   1.000
_cell.length_c   1.000
_cell.angle_alpha   90.00
_cell.angle_beta   90.00
_cell.angle_gamma   90.00
#
_symmetry.space_group_name_H-M   'P 1'
#
loop_
_entity.id
_entity.type
_entity.pdbx_description
1 polymer ?
#
loop_
_entity_poly.entity_id
_entity_poly.type
_entity_poly.pdbx_seq_one_letter_code
_entity_poly.pdbx_strand_id
1 'polypeptide(L)'
;MPHDILSSSDAMKVADYLDGCPVWIASPGMVMSCVNSDEVAGTLSLRTNGKWAWQDTMAHYVRRLRISPPIQFLYDIKNGHAAIPLESELEIHAMHFPDF
;
A
#
# COMPACT_ATOMS: atom_id res chain seq x y z
N MET A 1 -10.52 -14.60 -3.07
CA MET A 1 -9.32 -15.44 -3.32
C MET A 1 -8.60 -15.60 -1.98
N PRO A 2 -7.98 -16.74 -1.63
CA PRO A 2 -7.24 -16.84 -0.37
C PRO A 2 -6.11 -15.80 -0.42
N HIS A 3 -6.04 -14.92 0.57
CA HIS A 3 -4.88 -14.06 0.72
C HIS A 3 -3.75 -14.91 1.27
N ASP A 4 -2.69 -15.09 0.48
CA ASP A 4 -1.51 -15.80 0.96
C ASP A 4 -0.88 -15.01 2.13
N ILE A 5 -0.41 -15.73 3.14
CA ILE A 5 0.33 -15.14 4.24
C ILE A 5 1.79 -14.99 3.79
N LEU A 6 2.28 -13.75 3.80
CA LEU A 6 3.66 -13.43 3.47
C LEU A 6 4.62 -13.92 4.57
N SER A 7 5.84 -14.26 4.16
CA SER A 7 6.95 -14.40 5.12
C SER A 7 7.17 -13.07 5.85
N SER A 8 7.69 -13.11 7.08
CA SER A 8 7.93 -11.85 7.82
C SER A 8 8.89 -10.91 7.09
N SER A 9 9.88 -11.44 6.37
CA SER A 9 10.81 -10.65 5.56
C SER A 9 10.14 -10.03 4.33
N ASP A 10 9.24 -10.76 3.66
CA ASP A 10 8.55 -10.23 2.48
C ASP A 10 7.50 -9.20 2.89
N ALA A 11 6.78 -9.45 3.99
CA ALA A 11 5.83 -8.50 4.55
C ALA A 11 6.51 -7.15 4.86
N MET A 12 7.71 -7.18 5.45
CA MET A 12 8.45 -5.94 5.72
C MET A 12 8.84 -5.22 4.44
N LYS A 13 9.42 -5.92 3.45
CA LYS A 13 9.80 -5.32 2.16
C LYS A 13 8.62 -4.70 1.43
N VAL A 14 7.48 -5.39 1.43
CA VAL A 14 6.25 -4.89 0.79
C VAL A 14 5.73 -3.68 1.54
N ALA A 15 5.66 -3.73 2.87
CA ALA A 15 5.21 -2.60 3.68
C ALA A 15 6.12 -1.37 3.51
N ASP A 16 7.44 -1.55 3.50
CA ASP A 16 8.40 -0.46 3.30
C ASP A 16 8.25 0.16 1.90
N TYR A 17 8.00 -0.65 0.87
CA TYR A 17 7.68 -0.14 -0.46
C TYR A 17 6.37 0.69 -0.46
N LEU A 18 5.31 0.18 0.18
CA LEU A 18 4.02 0.87 0.27
C LEU A 18 4.15 2.22 1.00
N ASP A 19 4.91 2.26 2.11
CA ASP A 19 5.19 3.47 2.90
C ASP A 19 6.13 4.44 2.19
N GLY A 20 7.02 3.94 1.33
CA GLY A 20 7.98 4.76 0.58
C GLY A 20 7.36 5.47 -0.63
N CYS A 21 6.25 4.97 -1.16
CA CYS A 21 5.59 5.54 -2.33
C CYS A 21 4.97 6.93 -2.05
N PRO A 22 4.94 7.85 -3.03
CA PRO A 22 4.44 9.20 -2.82
C PRO A 22 2.99 9.22 -2.36
N VAL A 23 2.67 10.21 -1.53
CA VAL A 23 1.29 10.55 -1.17
C VAL A 23 0.66 11.27 -2.35
N TRP A 24 -0.43 10.71 -2.88
CA TRP A 24 -1.18 11.27 -4.01
C TRP A 24 -2.32 12.19 -3.53
N ILE A 25 -3.05 11.76 -2.51
CA ILE A 25 -4.14 12.54 -1.91
C ILE A 25 -3.90 12.56 -0.40
N ALA A 26 -3.90 13.75 0.20
CA ALA A 26 -3.77 13.91 1.63
C ALA A 26 -4.94 14.72 2.19
N SER A 27 -5.49 14.23 3.29
CA SER A 27 -6.39 14.99 4.14
C SER A 27 -5.87 14.93 5.58
N PRO A 28 -6.02 15.99 6.40
CA PRO A 28 -5.73 15.92 7.82
C PRO A 28 -6.58 14.83 8.50
N GLY A 29 -5.95 14.03 9.36
CA GLY A 29 -6.65 13.04 10.17
C GLY A 29 -5.85 11.75 10.37
N MET A 30 -6.10 11.12 11.51
CA MET A 30 -5.61 9.78 11.81
C MET A 30 -6.69 8.76 11.46
N VAL A 31 -6.28 7.61 10.94
CA VAL A 31 -7.18 6.48 10.68
C VAL A 31 -6.87 5.39 11.70
N MET A 32 -7.88 5.07 12.52
CA MET A 32 -7.79 3.95 13.45
C MET A 32 -7.89 2.62 12.71
N SER A 33 -7.25 1.58 13.24
CA SER A 33 -7.28 0.26 12.64
C SER A 33 -8.69 -0.34 12.70
N CYS A 34 -9.14 -0.92 11.59
CA CYS A 34 -10.40 -1.66 11.54
C CYS A 34 -10.32 -3.04 12.22
N VAL A 35 -9.11 -3.49 12.56
CA VAL A 35 -8.85 -4.76 13.25
C VAL A 35 -8.61 -4.55 14.75
N ASN A 36 -8.09 -3.39 15.14
CA ASN A 36 -7.87 -3.01 16.53
C ASN A 36 -8.17 -1.51 16.74
N SER A 37 -9.31 -1.19 17.34
CA SER A 37 -9.79 0.20 17.45
C SER A 37 -8.89 1.11 18.29
N ASP A 38 -8.00 0.55 19.12
CA ASP A 38 -7.11 1.32 20.00
C ASP A 38 -5.79 1.71 19.32
N GLU A 39 -5.65 1.38 18.03
CA GLU A 39 -4.41 1.52 17.29
C GLU A 39 -4.57 2.39 16.06
N VAL A 40 -3.64 3.33 15.87
CA VAL A 40 -3.56 4.12 14.64
C VAL A 40 -2.95 3.25 13.54
N ALA A 41 -3.67 3.08 12.43
CA ALA A 41 -3.19 2.34 11.26
C ALA A 41 -2.50 3.23 10.23
N GLY A 42 -2.73 4.55 10.27
CA GLY A 42 -2.14 5.50 9.32
C GLY A 42 -2.86 6.83 9.32
N THR A 43 -2.75 7.54 8.20
CA THR A 43 -3.40 8.83 7.96
C THR A 43 -4.52 8.73 6.93
N LEU A 44 -5.36 9.77 6.84
CA LEU A 44 -6.39 9.87 5.80
C LEU A 44 -5.75 10.29 4.47
N SER A 45 -4.91 9.42 3.92
CA SER A 45 -4.20 9.65 2.66
C SER A 45 -4.21 8.44 1.75
N LEU A 46 -4.07 8.71 0.44
CA LEU A 46 -3.81 7.71 -0.58
C LEU A 46 -2.37 7.85 -1.07
N ARG A 47 -1.69 6.73 -1.25
CA ARG A 47 -0.38 6.63 -1.88
C ARG A 47 -0.49 5.99 -3.25
N THR A 48 0.54 6.17 -4.08
CA THR A 48 0.55 5.62 -5.43
C THR A 48 1.94 5.24 -5.90
N ASN A 49 2.03 4.24 -6.78
CA ASN A 49 3.23 3.98 -7.59
C ASN A 49 3.03 4.34 -9.07
N GLY A 50 2.07 5.22 -9.38
CA GLY A 50 1.77 5.66 -10.75
C GLY A 50 0.88 4.68 -11.53
N LYS A 51 0.85 3.40 -11.15
CA LYS A 51 -0.07 2.40 -11.70
C LYS A 51 -1.23 2.09 -10.74
N TRP A 52 -0.93 2.03 -9.45
CA TRP A 52 -1.85 1.65 -8.39
C TRP A 52 -1.93 2.73 -7.34
N ALA A 53 -3.12 2.92 -6.76
CA ALA A 53 -3.35 3.77 -5.60
C ALA A 53 -3.94 2.97 -4.44
N TRP A 54 -3.49 3.25 -3.22
CA TRP A 54 -3.94 2.55 -2.01
C TRP A 54 -4.00 3.47 -0.81
N GLN A 55 -4.77 3.07 0.21
CA GLN A 55 -4.80 3.78 1.49
C GLN A 55 -3.48 3.62 2.24
N ASP A 56 -3.02 4.69 2.89
CA ASP A 56 -1.80 4.71 3.72
C ASP A 56 -1.79 3.60 4.79
N THR A 57 -2.95 3.20 5.28
CA THR A 57 -3.13 2.11 6.25
C THR A 57 -2.72 0.72 5.72
N MET A 58 -2.58 0.55 4.41
CA MET A 58 -2.26 -0.75 3.81
C MET A 58 -0.89 -1.27 4.25
N ALA A 59 0.11 -0.40 4.37
CA ALA A 59 1.44 -0.79 4.84
C ALA A 59 1.40 -1.33 6.27
N HIS A 60 0.59 -0.72 7.14
CA HIS A 60 0.36 -1.18 8.51
C HIS A 60 -0.20 -2.61 8.56
N TYR A 61 -1.24 -2.89 7.77
CA TYR A 61 -1.85 -4.22 7.73
C TYR A 61 -0.92 -5.27 7.14
N VAL A 62 -0.19 -4.95 6.07
CA VAL A 62 0.82 -5.86 5.52
C VAL A 62 1.90 -6.15 6.57
N ARG A 63 2.42 -5.13 7.24
CA ARG A 63 3.49 -5.30 8.25
C ARG A 63 3.03 -6.14 9.44
N ARG A 64 1.80 -5.92 9.93
CA ARG A 64 1.30 -6.57 11.14
C ARG A 64 0.64 -7.92 10.90
N LEU A 65 -0.23 -8.00 9.90
CA LEU A 65 -1.04 -9.19 9.64
C LEU A 65 -0.38 -10.11 8.61
N ARG A 66 0.64 -9.63 7.89
CA ARG A 66 1.33 -10.36 6.80
C ARG A 66 0.38 -10.83 5.70
N ILE A 67 -0.78 -10.17 5.58
CA ILE A 67 -1.74 -10.44 4.52
C ILE A 67 -1.13 -9.97 3.22
N SER A 68 -1.02 -10.86 2.23
CA SER A 68 -0.57 -10.47 0.92
C SER A 68 -1.58 -9.52 0.26
N PRO A 69 -1.11 -8.41 -0.32
CA PRO A 69 -1.88 -7.69 -1.33
C PRO A 69 -2.30 -8.60 -2.50
N PRO A 70 -3.24 -8.17 -3.35
CA PRO A 70 -3.63 -8.90 -4.56
C PRO A 70 -2.41 -9.34 -5.38
N ILE A 71 -2.43 -10.57 -5.90
CA ILE A 71 -1.26 -11.16 -6.57
C ILE A 71 -0.79 -10.36 -7.78
N GLN A 72 -1.71 -9.76 -8.54
CA GLN A 72 -1.39 -8.89 -9.67
C GLN A 72 -0.65 -7.62 -9.22
N PHE A 73 -1.09 -7.02 -8.13
CA PHE A 73 -0.43 -5.87 -7.52
C PHE A 73 0.97 -6.24 -7.04
N LEU A 74 1.12 -7.36 -6.33
CA LEU A 74 2.42 -7.83 -5.86
C LEU A 74 3.37 -8.18 -7.02
N TYR A 75 2.85 -8.78 -8.09
CA TYR A 75 3.60 -9.08 -9.31
C TYR A 75 4.09 -7.79 -9.97
N ASP A 76 3.25 -6.77 -10.05
CA ASP A 76 3.61 -5.47 -10.63
C ASP A 76 4.69 -4.75 -9.80
N ILE A 77 4.61 -4.81 -8.46
CA ILE A 77 5.67 -4.26 -7.58
C ILE A 77 7.00 -4.97 -7.85
N LYS A 78 6.98 -6.30 -7.91
CA LYS A 78 8.19 -7.13 -8.09
C LYS A 78 8.81 -6.96 -9.48
N ASN A 79 8.01 -6.80 -10.53
CA ASN A 79 8.50 -6.68 -11.92
C ASN A 79 8.69 -5.25 -12.40
N GLY A 80 8.04 -4.27 -11.77
CA GLY A 80 8.18 -2.83 -12.06
C GLY A 80 9.42 -2.19 -11.42
N HIS A 81 10.38 -2.99 -10.93
CA HIS A 81 11.61 -2.57 -10.25
C HIS A 81 11.43 -1.81 -8.93
N ALA A 82 10.28 -1.91 -8.24
CA ALA A 82 10.03 -1.21 -6.97
C ALA A 82 10.45 0.29 -6.99
N ALA A 83 10.50 0.91 -8.17
CA ALA A 83 10.90 2.29 -8.30
C ALA A 83 9.74 3.14 -7.78
N ILE A 84 10.06 4.00 -6.82
CA ILE A 84 9.15 5.03 -6.34
C ILE A 84 9.06 6.05 -7.47
N PRO A 85 7.88 6.23 -8.10
CA PRO A 85 7.74 7.17 -9.21
C PRO A 85 7.93 8.61 -8.72
N LEU A 86 8.37 9.50 -9.61
CA LEU A 86 8.32 10.93 -9.36
C LEU A 86 6.87 11.41 -9.50
N GLU A 87 6.50 12.44 -8.74
CA GLU A 87 5.14 13.01 -8.79
C GLU A 87 4.75 13.46 -10.21
N SER A 88 5.70 13.96 -11.00
CA SER A 88 5.50 14.38 -12.40
C SER A 88 5.20 13.24 -13.37
N GLU A 89 5.40 11.98 -12.96
CA GLU A 89 5.19 10.78 -13.79
C GLU A 89 3.83 10.13 -13.52
N LEU A 90 3.02 10.70 -12.62
CA LEU A 90 1.74 10.12 -12.22
C LEU A 90 0.63 10.41 -13.25
N GLU A 91 0.18 9.36 -13.97
CA GLU A 91 -1.00 9.42 -14.83
C GLU A 91 -2.27 9.10 -14.04
N ILE A 92 -2.86 10.16 -13.49
CA ILE A 92 -3.90 10.08 -12.46
C ILE A 92 -5.18 9.37 -12.92
N HIS A 93 -5.54 9.48 -14.20
CA HIS A 93 -6.79 8.93 -14.73
C HIS A 93 -6.76 7.43 -15.01
N ALA A 94 -5.59 6.79 -14.92
CA ALA A 94 -5.41 5.37 -15.26
C ALA A 94 -5.10 4.49 -14.03
N MET A 95 -5.25 5.03 -12.81
CA MET A 95 -4.87 4.30 -11.60
C MET A 95 -5.84 3.15 -11.27
N HIS A 96 -5.25 2.01 -10.89
CA HIS A 96 -5.98 0.87 -10.34
C HIS A 96 -6.01 0.93 -8.81
N PHE A 97 -7.08 0.42 -8.20
CA PHE A 97 -7.19 0.29 -6.74
C PHE A 97 -7.14 -1.19 -6.38
N PRO A 98 -6.26 -1.61 -5.46
CA PRO A 98 -6.20 -3.00 -5.03
C PRO A 98 -7.44 -3.31 -4.16
N ASP A 99 -8.12 -4.42 -4.49
CA ASP A 99 -9.16 -4.96 -3.62
C ASP A 99 -8.50 -5.54 -2.35
N PHE A 100 -8.97 -5.12 -1.17
CA PHE A 100 -8.52 -5.62 0.13
C PHE A 100 -9.68 -6.24 0.91
#